data_AF-X6LQ13-F1
#
_entry.id   AF-X6LQ13-F1
#
_cell.length_a   1.000
_cell.length_b   1.000
_cell.length_c   1.000
_cell.angle_alpha   90.00
_cell.angle_beta   90.00
_cell.angle_gamma   90.00
#
_symmetry.space_group_name_H-M   'P 1'
#
loop_
_entity.id
_entity.type
_entity.pdbx_description
1 polymer ?
#
loop_
_entity_poly.entity_id
_entity_poly.type
_entity_poly.pdbx_seq_one_letter_code
_entity_poly.pdbx_strand_id
1 'polypeptide(L)'
;DPEKFVTEVLALRENFQEIVDVSFRRDKHFQRSMKEAFEYFINLDTKSAQYLSLYTDILLRKNSLKMQDTEVMQKLDDVIVIFKFLRDKDMFEDYYKKHLAHRLLHGQGSSEFHEKAMIGKLKVFLITIKYTL
;
A
#
# COMPACT_ATOMS: atom_id res chain seq x y z
N ASP A 1 -11.26 9.73 -3.11
CA ASP A 1 -11.64 8.86 -1.99
C ASP A 1 -10.53 7.81 -1.82
N PRO A 2 -9.87 7.70 -0.64
CA PRO A 2 -8.74 6.80 -0.43
C PRO A 2 -9.04 5.32 -0.65
N GLU A 3 -10.20 4.84 -0.19
CA GLU A 3 -10.59 3.43 -0.34
C GLU A 3 -10.85 3.08 -1.81
N LYS A 4 -11.61 3.91 -2.51
CA LYS A 4 -11.83 3.76 -3.95
C LYS A 4 -10.52 3.78 -4.74
N PHE A 5 -9.59 4.68 -4.40
CA PHE A 5 -8.28 4.74 -5.06
C PHE A 5 -7.51 3.42 -4.93
N VAL A 6 -7.40 2.88 -3.72
CA VAL A 6 -6.65 1.64 -3.48
C VAL A 6 -7.33 0.45 -4.17
N THR A 7 -8.64 0.32 -4.03
CA THR A 7 -9.39 -0.80 -4.61
C THR A 7 -9.38 -0.79 -6.14
N GLU A 8 -9.56 0.36 -6.79
CA GLU A 8 -9.53 0.47 -8.25
C GLU A 8 -8.11 0.23 -8.82
N VAL A 9 -7.06 0.73 -8.17
CA VAL A 9 -5.67 0.50 -8.60
C VAL A 9 -5.29 -0.97 -8.50
N LEU A 10 -5.71 -1.66 -7.43
CA LEU A 10 -5.47 -3.10 -7.27
C LEU A 10 -6.22 -3.92 -8.32
N ALA A 11 -7.51 -3.65 -8.52
CA ALA A 11 -8.32 -4.34 -9.53
C ALA A 11 -7.74 -4.14 -10.94
N LEU A 12 -7.30 -2.92 -11.26
CA LEU A 12 -6.64 -2.64 -12.53
C LEU A 12 -5.36 -3.46 -12.68
N ARG A 13 -4.53 -3.52 -11.62
CA ARG A 13 -3.30 -4.30 -11.61
C ARG A 13 -3.57 -5.79 -11.81
N GLU A 14 -4.55 -6.36 -11.12
CA GLU A 14 -4.90 -7.78 -11.23
C GLU A 14 -5.35 -8.13 -12.65
N ASN A 15 -6.18 -7.30 -13.27
CA ASN A 15 -6.61 -7.48 -14.66
C ASN A 15 -5.40 -7.50 -15.62
N PHE A 16 -4.51 -6.51 -15.53
CA PHE A 16 -3.32 -6.49 -16.40
C PHE A 16 -2.34 -7.63 -16.07
N GLN A 17 -2.19 -7.99 -14.80
CA GLN A 17 -1.34 -9.13 -14.41
C GLN A 17 -1.88 -10.44 -14.99
N GLU A 18 -3.19 -10.66 -14.97
CA GLU A 18 -3.83 -11.84 -15.57
C GLU A 18 -3.57 -11.90 -17.08
N ILE A 19 -3.71 -10.78 -17.79
CA ILE A 19 -3.40 -10.69 -19.23
C ILE A 19 -1.92 -11.06 -19.48
N VAL A 20 -0.99 -10.51 -18.70
CA VAL A 20 0.45 -10.81 -18.83
C VAL A 20 0.75 -12.27 -18.52
N ASP A 21 0.11 -12.83 -17.49
CA ASP A 21 0.34 -14.20 -17.06
C ASP A 21 -0.21 -15.22 -18.07
N VAL A 22 -1.43 -15.01 -18.55
CA VAL A 22 -2.15 -15.95 -19.42
C VAL A 22 -1.78 -15.76 -20.88
N SER A 23 -1.96 -14.55 -21.42
CA SER A 23 -1.78 -14.29 -22.85
C SER A 23 -0.30 -14.21 -23.24
N PHE A 24 0.55 -13.68 -22.35
CA PHE A 24 1.98 -13.52 -22.60
C PHE A 24 2.84 -14.52 -21.83
N ARG A 25 2.24 -15.54 -21.19
CA ARG A 25 2.94 -16.63 -20.49
C ARG A 25 4.00 -16.14 -19.50
N ARG A 26 3.68 -15.07 -18.75
CA ARG A 26 4.59 -14.44 -17.77
C ARG A 26 5.89 -13.93 -18.39
N ASP A 27 5.82 -13.45 -19.63
CA ASP A 27 6.96 -12.85 -20.30
C ASP A 27 7.54 -11.68 -19.49
N LYS A 28 8.85 -11.72 -19.27
CA LYS A 28 9.56 -10.76 -18.39
C LYS A 28 9.53 -9.33 -18.94
N HIS A 29 9.51 -9.15 -20.26
CA HIS A 29 9.41 -7.83 -20.87
C HIS A 29 8.04 -7.22 -20.60
N PHE A 30 6.96 -7.99 -20.80
CA PHE A 30 5.61 -7.51 -20.51
C PHE A 30 5.39 -7.25 -19.00
N GLN A 31 5.92 -8.10 -18.12
CA GLN A 31 5.89 -7.85 -16.67
C GLN A 31 6.60 -6.55 -16.30
N ARG A 32 7.77 -6.29 -16.91
CA ARG A 32 8.53 -5.07 -16.69
C ARG A 32 7.80 -3.84 -17.22
N SER A 33 7.30 -3.88 -18.45
CA SER A 33 6.54 -2.77 -19.04
C SER A 33 5.29 -2.43 -18.24
N MET A 34 4.57 -3.44 -17.75
CA MET A 34 3.44 -3.23 -16.85
C MET A 34 3.88 -2.55 -15.55
N LYS A 35 4.95 -3.04 -14.92
CA LYS A 35 5.49 -2.42 -13.71
C LYS A 35 5.85 -0.94 -13.94
N GLU A 36 6.57 -0.63 -15.01
CA GLU A 36 6.98 0.74 -15.36
C GLU A 36 5.76 1.63 -15.64
N ALA A 37 4.72 1.12 -16.30
CA ALA A 37 3.46 1.85 -16.52
C ALA A 37 2.74 2.18 -15.20
N PHE A 38 2.69 1.23 -14.26
CA PHE A 38 2.13 1.46 -12.92
C PHE A 38 2.94 2.47 -12.11
N GLU A 39 4.27 2.37 -12.13
CA GLU A 39 5.14 3.39 -11.53
C GLU A 39 4.97 4.75 -12.19
N TYR A 40 4.69 4.82 -13.50
CA TYR A 40 4.44 6.10 -14.15
C TYR A 40 3.11 6.72 -13.70
N PHE A 41 1.99 6.01 -13.87
CA PHE A 41 0.67 6.63 -13.65
C PHE A 41 0.39 6.93 -12.18
N ILE A 42 0.81 6.04 -11.25
CA ILE A 42 0.57 6.25 -9.81
C ILE A 42 1.23 7.55 -9.36
N ASN A 43 2.38 7.90 -9.94
CA ASN A 43 3.13 9.09 -9.58
C ASN A 43 2.81 10.32 -10.46
N LEU A 44 1.78 10.26 -11.30
CA LEU A 44 1.26 11.47 -11.97
C LEU A 44 0.53 12.40 -10.99
N ASP A 45 -0.10 11.83 -9.96
CA ASP A 45 -0.75 12.60 -8.91
C ASP A 45 0.05 12.51 -7.60
N THR A 46 0.56 13.66 -7.15
CA THR A 46 1.23 13.82 -5.85
C THR A 46 0.36 13.38 -4.66
N LYS A 47 -0.97 13.31 -4.83
CA LYS A 47 -1.90 12.85 -3.79
C LYS A 47 -1.89 11.33 -3.59
N SER A 48 -1.30 10.54 -4.48
CA SER A 48 -1.27 9.07 -4.35
C SER A 48 -0.65 8.62 -3.03
N ALA A 49 0.47 9.23 -2.62
CA ALA A 49 1.11 8.97 -1.33
C ALA A 49 0.18 9.31 -0.15
N GLN A 50 -0.50 10.45 -0.23
CA GLN A 50 -1.46 10.88 0.80
C GLN A 50 -2.65 9.92 0.89
N TYR A 51 -3.23 9.53 -0.24
CA TYR A 51 -4.40 8.65 -0.29
C TYR A 51 -4.07 7.27 0.25
N LEU A 52 -2.91 6.71 -0.11
CA LEU A 52 -2.47 5.44 0.44
C LEU A 52 -2.29 5.52 1.97
N SER A 53 -1.73 6.63 2.47
CA SER A 53 -1.55 6.85 3.91
C SER A 53 -2.88 6.99 4.64
N LEU A 54 -3.84 7.75 4.08
CA LEU A 54 -5.18 7.89 4.62
C LEU A 54 -5.94 6.57 4.65
N TYR A 55 -5.86 5.76 3.60
CA TYR A 55 -6.46 4.43 3.58
C TYR A 55 -5.86 3.54 4.68
N THR A 56 -4.53 3.56 4.83
CA THR A 56 -3.84 2.85 5.91
C THR A 56 -4.33 3.32 7.29
N ASP A 57 -4.50 4.63 7.50
CA ASP A 57 -5.04 5.19 8.75
C ASP A 57 -6.47 4.70 9.03
N ILE A 58 -7.33 4.63 8.00
CA ILE A 58 -8.70 4.10 8.12
C ILE A 58 -8.70 2.64 8.57
N LEU A 59 -7.85 1.79 7.98
CA LEU A 59 -7.74 0.36 8.34
C LEU A 59 -7.29 0.16 9.80
N LEU A 60 -6.46 1.06 10.32
CA LEU A 60 -5.86 0.93 11.65
C LEU A 60 -6.63 1.67 12.75
N ARG A 61 -7.77 2.31 12.44
CA ARG A 61 -8.62 2.99 13.43
C ARG A 61 -9.70 2.06 13.99
N LYS A 62 -10.17 2.32 15.21
CA LYS A 62 -11.22 1.54 15.90
C LYS A 62 -12.51 1.32 15.10
N ASN A 63 -12.83 2.16 14.13
CA ASN A 63 -14.02 1.95 13.28
C ASN A 63 -13.85 0.78 12.29
N SER A 64 -12.63 0.28 12.06
CA SER A 64 -12.37 -0.95 11.30
C SER A 64 -12.64 -2.24 12.08
N LEU A 65 -13.06 -2.17 13.36
CA LEU A 65 -13.36 -3.33 14.23
C LEU A 65 -14.47 -4.27 13.71
N LYS A 66 -15.15 -3.92 12.60
CA LYS A 66 -16.09 -4.82 11.92
C LYS A 66 -15.41 -5.86 11.03
N MET A 67 -14.12 -5.67 10.73
CA MET A 67 -13.33 -6.55 9.87
C MET A 67 -12.64 -7.61 10.71
N GLN A 68 -12.47 -8.81 10.14
CA GLN A 68 -11.66 -9.84 10.79
C GLN A 68 -10.17 -9.48 10.70
N ASP A 69 -9.37 -9.90 11.69
CA ASP A 69 -7.93 -9.63 11.70
C ASP A 69 -7.24 -10.11 10.40
N THR A 70 -7.68 -11.25 9.85
CA THR A 70 -7.19 -11.79 8.57
C THR A 70 -7.47 -10.85 7.39
N GLU A 71 -8.65 -10.23 7.35
CA GLU A 71 -9.04 -9.29 6.31
C GLU A 71 -8.24 -7.98 6.42
N VAL A 72 -8.05 -7.47 7.64
CA VAL A 72 -7.19 -6.30 7.89
C VAL A 72 -5.77 -6.58 7.43
N MET A 73 -5.21 -7.74 7.78
CA MET A 73 -3.86 -8.12 7.38
C MET A 73 -3.69 -8.22 5.88
N GLN A 74 -4.67 -8.79 5.16
CA GLN A 74 -4.67 -8.82 3.70
C GLN A 74 -4.69 -7.41 3.11
N LYS A 75 -5.57 -6.54 3.61
CA LYS A 75 -5.64 -5.14 3.14
C LYS A 75 -4.34 -4.37 3.43
N LEU A 76 -3.64 -4.66 4.53
CA LEU A 76 -2.31 -4.10 4.80
C LEU A 76 -1.25 -4.62 3.81
N ASP A 77 -1.33 -5.88 3.36
CA ASP A 77 -0.48 -6.39 2.29
C ASP A 77 -0.75 -5.69 0.96
N ASP A 78 -2.01 -5.43 0.64
CA ASP A 78 -2.39 -4.70 -0.57
C ASP A 78 -1.86 -3.26 -0.57
N VAL A 79 -1.85 -2.60 0.59
CA VAL A 79 -1.18 -1.30 0.75
C VAL A 79 0.29 -1.38 0.37
N ILE A 80 0.99 -2.44 0.78
CA ILE A 80 2.41 -2.65 0.45
C ILE A 80 2.61 -2.89 -1.05
N VAL A 81 1.65 -3.52 -1.73
CA VAL A 81 1.68 -3.67 -3.19
C VAL A 81 1.67 -2.31 -3.88
N ILE A 82 0.78 -1.39 -3.49
CA ILE A 82 0.76 -0.04 -4.09
C ILE A 82 1.98 0.78 -3.67
N PHE A 83 2.41 0.67 -2.41
CA PHE A 83 3.58 1.38 -1.88
C PHE A 83 4.85 1.12 -2.71
N LYS A 84 5.00 -0.10 -3.25
CA LYS A 84 6.12 -0.46 -4.14
C LYS A 84 6.23 0.42 -5.39
N PHE A 85 5.11 0.92 -5.88
CA PHE A 85 5.03 1.76 -7.07
C PHE A 85 5.22 3.25 -6.77
N LEU A 86 5.18 3.69 -5.51
CA LEU A 86 5.37 5.10 -5.16
C LEU A 86 6.83 5.54 -5.34
N ARG A 87 7.05 6.71 -5.94
CA ARG A 87 8.35 7.40 -5.97
C ARG A 87 8.58 8.17 -4.67
N ASP A 88 7.60 8.97 -4.26
CA ASP A 88 7.66 9.86 -3.10
C ASP A 88 7.34 9.09 -1.79
N LYS A 89 8.19 8.12 -1.46
CA LYS A 89 8.02 7.24 -0.28
C LYS A 89 8.16 8.01 1.03
N ASP A 90 9.00 9.03 1.05
CA ASP A 90 9.19 9.97 2.15
C ASP A 90 7.90 10.74 2.49
N MET A 91 7.18 11.21 1.46
CA MET A 91 5.89 11.88 1.63
C MET A 91 4.85 10.93 2.27
N PHE A 92 4.79 9.67 1.83
CA PHE A 92 3.94 8.65 2.48
C PHE A 92 4.34 8.44 3.94
N GLU A 93 5.65 8.32 4.22
CA GLU A 93 6.16 8.12 5.59
C GLU A 93 5.76 9.26 6.52
N ASP A 94 5.86 10.51 6.06
CA ASP A 94 5.52 11.68 6.86
C ASP A 94 4.04 11.73 7.21
N TYR A 95 3.17 11.45 6.23
CA TYR A 95 1.74 11.29 6.51
C TYR A 95 1.47 10.13 7.48
N TYR A 96 2.10 8.97 7.25
CA TYR A 96 1.89 7.80 8.09
C TYR A 96 2.33 8.05 9.54
N LYS A 97 3.50 8.67 9.75
CA LYS A 97 4.00 9.07 11.08
C LYS A 97 3.03 10.03 11.78
N LYS A 98 2.49 11.02 11.05
CA LYS A 98 1.50 11.95 11.59
C LYS A 98 0.22 11.24 12.02
N HIS A 99 -0.31 10.34 11.18
CA HIS A 99 -1.50 9.55 11.50
C HIS A 99 -1.27 8.60 12.68
N LEU A 100 -0.15 7.90 12.70
CA LEU A 100 0.25 7.02 13.80
C LEU A 100 0.36 7.80 15.12
N ALA A 101 1.07 8.93 15.14
CA ALA A 101 1.20 9.77 16.32
C ALA A 101 -0.18 10.20 16.85
N HIS A 102 -1.08 10.63 15.95
CA HIS A 102 -2.45 10.99 16.32
C HIS A 102 -3.21 9.80 16.94
N ARG A 103 -3.14 8.61 16.33
CA ARG A 103 -3.81 7.40 16.84
C ARG A 103 -3.29 6.98 18.21
N LEU A 104 -1.98 7.05 18.43
CA LEU A 104 -1.35 6.70 19.71
C LEU A 104 -1.74 7.69 20.80
N LEU A 105 -1.70 9.00 20.53
CA LEU A 105 -2.02 10.04 21.51
C LEU A 105 -3.50 10.03 21.93
N HIS A 106 -4.40 9.71 21.01
CA HIS A 106 -5.85 9.74 21.26
C HIS A 106 -6.46 8.36 21.52
N GLY A 107 -5.64 7.30 21.57
CA GLY A 107 -6.12 5.93 21.73
C GLY A 107 -7.12 5.51 20.66
N GLN A 108 -6.95 5.95 19.40
CA GLN A 108 -7.86 5.69 18.28
C GLN A 108 -7.50 4.46 17.45
N GLY A 109 -6.40 3.77 17.78
CA GLY A 109 -5.95 2.57 17.09
C GLY A 109 -6.87 1.36 17.32
N SER A 110 -7.00 0.49 16.31
CA SER A 110 -7.80 -0.73 16.35
C SER A 110 -7.17 -1.81 17.23
N SER A 111 -5.86 -2.05 17.07
CA SER A 111 -5.10 -3.07 17.79
C SER A 111 -3.60 -2.79 17.68
N GLU A 112 -2.86 -2.98 18.78
CA GLU A 112 -1.39 -2.86 18.78
C GLU A 112 -0.72 -3.87 17.84
N PHE A 113 -1.34 -5.05 17.67
CA PHE A 113 -0.86 -6.08 16.77
C PHE A 113 -0.83 -5.59 15.31
N HIS A 114 -1.91 -4.96 14.84
CA HIS A 114 -1.98 -4.43 13.47
C HIS A 114 -0.98 -3.29 13.24
N GLU A 115 -0.79 -2.41 14.24
CA GLU A 115 0.21 -1.34 14.16
C GLU A 115 1.63 -1.91 14.02
N LYS A 116 2.00 -2.86 14.87
CA LYS A 116 3.29 -3.55 14.81
C LYS A 116 3.48 -4.27 13.48
N ALA A 117 2.44 -4.95 12.98
CA ALA A 117 2.48 -5.63 11.70
C ALA A 117 2.75 -4.66 10.54
N MET A 118 2.04 -3.54 10.47
CA MET A 118 2.23 -2.56 9.39
C MET A 118 3.63 -1.92 9.43
N ILE A 119 4.11 -1.55 10.63
CA ILE A 119 5.48 -1.04 10.81
C ILE A 119 6.50 -2.09 10.35
N GLY A 120 6.28 -3.37 10.69
CA GLY A 120 7.12 -4.48 10.25
C GLY A 120 7.18 -4.59 8.73
N LYS A 121 6.03 -4.57 8.04
CA LYS A 121 5.94 -4.63 6.58
C LYS A 121 6.68 -3.46 5.91
N LEU A 122 6.48 -2.23 6.39
CA LEU A 122 7.17 -1.05 5.88
C LEU A 122 8.69 -1.15 6.07
N LYS A 123 9.15 -1.58 7.26
CA LYS A 123 10.58 -1.76 7.56
C LYS A 123 11.22 -2.80 6.65
N VAL A 124 10.62 -3.99 6.52
CA VAL A 124 11.13 -5.08 5.67
C VAL A 124 11.32 -4.59 4.24
N PHE A 125 10.34 -3.85 3.72
CA PHE A 125 10.43 -3.33 2.37
C PHE A 125 11.52 -2.25 2.20
N LEU A 126 11.60 -1.28 3.11
CA LEU A 126 12.63 -0.23 3.06
C LEU A 126 14.04 -0.80 3.21
N ILE A 127 14.20 -1.81 4.06
CA ILE A 127 15.44 -2.59 4.20
C ILE A 127 15.77 -3.26 2.86
N THR A 128 14.84 -4.00 2.27
CA THR A 128 15.05 -4.71 1.00
C THR A 128 15.57 -3.78 -0.11
N ILE A 129 15.07 -2.54 -0.20
CA ILE A 129 15.58 -1.55 -1.17
C ILE A 129 17.04 -1.17 -0.88
N LYS A 130 17.39 -0.90 0.38
CA LYS A 130 18.76 -0.48 0.75
C LYS A 130 19.82 -1.57 0.53
N TYR A 131 19.44 -2.85 0.51
CA TYR A 131 20.37 -3.96 0.28
C TYR A 131 20.36 -4.49 -1.17
N THR A 132 19.51 -3.95 -2.04
CA THR A 132 19.45 -4.33 -3.47
C THR A 132 20.11 -3.28 -4.39
N LEU A 133 20.37 -2.06 -3.87
CA LEU A 133 21.15 -0.99 -4.51
C LEU A 133 22.56 -0.94 -3.93
#